data_AF-A0A1G1TI39-F1
#
_entry.id   AF-A0A1G1TI39-F1
#
_cell.length_a   1.000
_cell.length_b   1.000
_cell.length_c   1.000
_cell.angle_alpha   90.00
_cell.angle_beta   90.00
_cell.angle_gamma   90.00
#
_symmetry.space_group_name_H-M   'P 1'
#
loop_
_entity.id
_entity.type
_entity.pdbx_description
1 polymer ?
#
loop_
_entity_poly.entity_id
_entity_poly.type
_entity_poly.pdbx_seq_one_letter_code
_entity_poly.pdbx_strand_id
1 'polypeptide(L)'
;MPKKTYYLDEARTEPITVQWGLAYRNFILSHQGEPVVPAEHGPSLTEGYRYDLPDGRRLSAQLVRNAGLQELELLLNGQPLLGSATHPQERLKQAWYALLGVGSFSTILIVVAQFINVDALRPLRFGWAALLENIVLVGLGWWGYRQCSAAAFYVALGLLVVDWAVMMVNLAQAGGGGGIGSIFLRFVICAFVFRGAQAARELKREPAATLPVA
;
A
#
# COMPACT_ATOMS: atom_id res chain seq x y z
N MET A 1 20.02 -4.85 10.16
CA MET A 1 18.71 -4.35 10.66
C MET A 1 18.22 -3.30 9.68
N PRO A 2 16.98 -3.37 9.18
CA PRO A 2 16.38 -2.28 8.42
C PRO A 2 16.48 -0.95 9.17
N LYS A 3 16.85 0.11 8.45
CA LYS A 3 16.98 1.48 8.92
C LYS A 3 16.22 2.38 7.96
N LYS A 4 15.38 3.27 8.48
CA LYS A 4 14.66 4.28 7.69
C LYS A 4 14.71 5.62 8.39
N THR A 5 15.01 6.66 7.61
CA THR A 5 15.01 8.05 8.08
C THR A 5 13.69 8.69 7.66
N TYR A 6 13.04 9.32 8.62
CA TYR A 6 11.88 10.18 8.44
C TYR A 6 12.26 11.61 8.79
N TYR A 7 11.39 12.57 8.48
CA TYR A 7 11.60 13.97 8.81
C TYR A 7 10.41 14.49 9.60
N LEU A 8 10.69 15.28 10.64
CA LEU A 8 9.67 15.92 11.48
C LEU A 8 8.97 17.08 10.78
N ASP A 9 9.57 17.58 9.70
CA ASP A 9 9.14 18.73 8.95
C ASP A 9 9.04 18.42 7.44
N GLU A 10 8.20 19.19 6.74
CA GLU A 10 8.09 19.07 5.29
C GLU A 10 9.37 19.50 4.56
N ALA A 11 10.13 20.44 5.16
CA ALA A 11 11.40 20.93 4.63
C ALA A 11 12.56 19.92 4.79
N ARG A 12 12.33 18.78 5.44
CA ARG A 12 13.31 17.69 5.64
C ARG A 12 14.58 18.13 6.34
N THR A 13 14.48 19.06 7.28
CA THR A 13 15.62 19.58 8.05
C THR A 13 15.84 18.81 9.36
N GLU A 14 14.81 18.14 9.87
CA GLU A 14 14.86 17.47 11.17
C GLU A 14 14.71 15.95 11.04
N PRO A 15 15.81 15.21 10.83
CA PRO A 15 15.76 13.77 10.60
C PRO A 15 15.53 12.99 11.89
N ILE A 16 14.62 12.02 11.82
CA ILE A 16 14.45 10.95 12.79
C ILE A 16 14.82 9.62 12.15
N THR A 17 15.66 8.87 12.85
CA THR A 17 16.07 7.54 12.41
C THR A 17 15.29 6.48 13.17
N VAL A 18 14.72 5.53 12.43
CA VAL A 18 14.05 4.37 12.99
C VAL A 18 14.80 3.13 12.53
N GLN A 19 15.16 2.26 13.47
CA GLN A 19 15.80 0.97 13.20
C GLN A 19 15.03 -0.13 13.89
N TRP A 20 14.91 -1.27 13.23
CA TRP A 20 14.21 -2.42 13.79
C TRP A 20 14.76 -3.74 13.25
N GLY A 21 14.59 -4.79 14.03
CA GLY A 21 14.81 -6.18 13.65
C GLY A 21 13.55 -6.83 13.08
N LEU A 22 13.64 -8.14 12.81
CA LEU A 22 12.51 -8.93 12.32
C LEU A 22 11.31 -8.81 13.27
N ALA A 23 10.09 -8.67 12.73
CA ALA A 23 8.87 -8.47 13.51
C ALA A 23 8.95 -7.31 14.52
N TYR A 24 9.66 -6.23 14.16
CA TYR A 24 9.82 -5.02 14.97
C TYR A 24 10.56 -5.21 16.31
N ARG A 25 11.33 -6.30 16.46
CA ARG A 25 12.20 -6.51 17.64
C ARG A 25 13.35 -5.51 17.67
N ASN A 26 13.88 -5.20 18.85
CA ASN A 26 15.01 -4.28 19.04
C ASN A 26 14.79 -2.93 18.33
N PHE A 27 13.60 -2.38 18.53
CA PHE A 27 13.23 -1.10 17.93
C PHE A 27 14.02 0.03 18.57
N ILE A 28 14.64 0.86 17.73
CA ILE A 28 15.40 2.04 18.14
C ILE A 28 14.85 3.22 17.37
N LEU A 29 14.40 4.22 18.11
CA LEU A 29 14.03 5.53 17.60
C LEU A 29 15.13 6.50 18.02
N SER A 30 15.74 7.19 17.08
CA SER A 30 16.78 8.18 17.36
C SER A 30 16.43 9.53 16.76
N HIS A 31 16.56 10.59 17.56
CA HIS A 31 16.42 11.97 17.13
C HIS A 31 17.81 12.62 17.18
N GLN A 32 18.28 13.15 16.05
CA GLN A 32 19.62 13.76 15.93
C GLN A 32 20.79 12.85 16.38
N GLY A 33 20.62 11.53 16.28
CA GLY A 33 21.64 10.55 16.69
C GLY A 33 21.53 10.09 18.15
N GLU A 34 20.69 10.72 18.97
CA GLU A 34 20.43 10.28 20.34
C GLU A 34 19.24 9.31 20.38
N PRO A 35 19.36 8.16 21.06
CA PRO A 35 18.26 7.20 21.19
C PRO A 35 17.17 7.75 22.11
N VAL A 36 15.99 7.94 21.53
CA VAL A 36 14.76 8.39 22.20
C VAL A 36 14.02 7.22 22.86
N VAL A 37 14.08 6.04 22.25
CA VAL A 37 13.50 4.79 22.78
C VAL A 37 14.62 3.75 22.92
N PRO A 38 14.88 3.22 24.13
CA PRO A 38 15.91 2.20 24.35
C PRO A 38 15.59 0.88 23.63
N ALA A 39 16.64 0.20 23.15
CA ALA A 39 16.55 -1.01 22.32
C ALA A 39 15.97 -2.27 23.02
N GLU A 40 15.79 -2.26 24.34
CA GLU A 40 15.49 -3.46 25.14
C GLU A 40 14.02 -3.89 25.13
N HIS A 41 13.16 -3.23 24.36
CA HIS A 41 11.72 -3.28 24.54
C HIS A 41 10.97 -3.81 23.31
N GLY A 42 11.41 -4.99 22.83
CA GLY A 42 10.81 -5.71 21.71
C GLY A 42 9.30 -6.06 21.81
N PRO A 43 8.66 -6.20 23.00
CA PRO A 43 7.22 -6.48 23.12
C PRO A 43 6.27 -5.27 23.26
N SER A 44 6.75 -4.06 23.59
CA SER A 44 5.93 -2.94 24.10
C SER A 44 5.58 -1.85 23.07
N LEU A 45 5.99 -2.01 21.81
CA LEU A 45 5.51 -1.13 20.72
C LEU A 45 4.00 -1.23 20.49
N THR A 46 3.36 -2.32 20.91
CA THR A 46 1.91 -2.48 20.82
C THR A 46 1.16 -1.50 21.74
N GLU A 47 1.72 -1.21 22.91
CA GLU A 47 1.16 -0.22 23.86
C GLU A 47 1.40 1.22 23.38
N GLY A 48 2.45 1.39 22.57
CA GLY A 48 2.84 2.67 22.00
C GLY A 48 3.76 3.47 22.91
N TYR A 49 4.72 4.15 22.30
CA TYR A 49 5.63 5.07 22.95
C TYR A 49 5.22 6.50 22.67
N ARG A 50 5.39 7.36 23.67
CA ARG A 50 5.22 8.81 23.53
C ARG A 50 6.48 9.48 24.03
N TYR A 51 6.97 10.42 23.26
CA TYR A 51 8.14 11.23 23.57
C TYR A 51 7.82 12.68 23.27
N ASP A 52 8.01 13.53 24.27
CA ASP A 52 7.89 14.97 24.09
C ASP A 52 9.26 15.51 23.64
N LEU A 53 9.28 16.14 22.46
CA LEU A 53 10.46 16.78 21.87
C LEU A 53 10.81 18.07 22.64
N PRO A 54 12.06 18.55 22.57
CA PRO A 54 12.50 19.76 23.28
C PRO A 54 11.73 21.04 22.92
N ASP A 55 11.08 21.06 21.77
CA ASP A 55 10.25 22.16 21.27
C ASP A 55 8.76 22.05 21.64
N GLY A 56 8.39 21.05 22.44
CA GLY A 56 7.02 20.81 22.89
C GLY A 56 6.15 20.01 21.91
N ARG A 57 6.67 19.57 20.76
CA ARG A 57 5.97 18.62 19.88
C ARG A 57 5.97 17.22 20.53
N ARG A 58 4.94 16.43 20.25
CA ARG A 58 4.82 15.06 20.75
C ARG A 58 4.99 14.05 19.64
N LEU A 59 6.02 13.22 19.73
CA LEU A 59 6.24 12.10 18.85
C LEU A 59 5.68 10.84 19.49
N SER A 60 4.88 10.07 18.75
CA SER A 60 4.45 8.75 19.20
C SER A 60 4.77 7.67 18.19
N ALA A 61 5.20 6.51 18.68
CA ALA A 61 5.52 5.34 17.88
C ALA A 61 4.73 4.15 18.41
N GLN A 62 3.83 3.60 17.61
CA GLN A 62 3.00 2.46 18.00
C GLN A 62 2.90 1.45 16.86
N LEU A 63 2.80 0.18 17.22
CA LEU A 63 2.53 -0.88 16.28
C LEU A 63 1.02 -1.11 16.22
N VAL A 64 0.40 -0.67 15.13
CA VAL A 64 -1.05 -0.75 14.92
C VAL A 64 -1.38 -1.87 13.94
N ARG A 65 -2.58 -2.43 14.08
CA ARG A 65 -3.10 -3.44 13.15
C ARG A 65 -4.20 -2.83 12.30
N ASN A 66 -3.89 -2.51 11.05
CA ASN A 66 -4.81 -1.89 10.11
C ASN A 66 -5.12 -2.86 8.96
N ALA A 67 -6.40 -3.18 8.78
CA ALA A 67 -6.88 -4.10 7.74
C ALA A 67 -6.14 -5.45 7.71
N GLY A 68 -5.78 -5.98 8.89
CA GLY A 68 -5.12 -7.28 9.04
C GLY A 68 -3.58 -7.24 8.95
N LEU A 69 -2.99 -6.13 8.49
CA LEU A 69 -1.55 -5.92 8.44
C LEU A 69 -1.06 -5.18 9.68
N GLN A 70 0.11 -5.57 10.18
CA GLN A 70 0.77 -4.93 11.31
C GLN A 70 1.75 -3.88 10.79
N GLU A 71 1.61 -2.64 11.24
CA GLU A 71 2.36 -1.49 10.73
C GLU A 71 2.84 -0.60 11.85
N LEU A 72 4.05 -0.05 11.66
CA LEU A 72 4.57 0.98 12.54
C LEU A 72 3.91 2.31 12.21
N GLU A 73 3.10 2.80 13.13
CA GLU A 73 2.53 4.13 13.13
C GLU A 73 3.48 5.09 13.84
N LEU A 74 3.90 6.12 13.12
CA LEU A 74 4.67 7.23 13.66
C LEU A 74 3.79 8.47 13.55
N LEU A 75 3.44 9.07 14.69
CA LEU A 75 2.64 10.29 14.71
C LEU A 75 3.47 11.44 15.29
N LEU A 76 3.37 12.61 14.67
CA LEU A 76 3.82 13.88 15.23
C LEU A 76 2.58 14.69 15.59
N ASN A 77 2.43 15.07 16.86
CA ASN A 77 1.25 15.77 17.38
C ASN A 77 -0.08 15.06 17.05
N GLY A 78 -0.07 13.73 16.98
CA GLY A 78 -1.25 12.92 16.63
C GLY A 78 -1.53 12.79 15.13
N GLN A 79 -0.73 13.40 14.26
CA GLN A 79 -0.84 13.24 12.80
C GLN A 79 0.23 12.28 12.27
N PRO A 80 -0.11 11.39 11.31
CA PRO A 80 0.86 10.51 10.68
C PRO A 80 2.04 11.28 10.10
N LEU A 81 3.25 10.79 10.35
CA LEU A 81 4.45 11.41 9.83
C LEU A 81 4.56 11.19 8.32
N LEU A 82 5.01 12.20 7.57
CA LEU A 82 5.18 12.09 6.12
C LEU A 82 6.14 10.93 5.78
N GLY A 83 5.75 10.08 4.82
CA GLY A 83 6.53 8.91 4.41
C GLY A 83 6.40 7.69 5.34
N SER A 84 5.67 7.80 6.46
CA SER A 84 5.27 6.65 7.28
C SER A 84 4.24 5.79 6.55
N ALA A 85 4.20 4.49 6.87
CA ALA A 85 3.28 3.55 6.22
C ALA A 85 1.80 3.88 6.48
N THR A 86 1.50 4.55 7.60
CA THR A 86 0.15 4.98 7.97
C THR A 86 -0.26 6.29 7.31
N HIS A 87 0.69 7.06 6.76
CA HIS A 87 0.39 8.32 6.08
C HIS A 87 -0.55 8.11 4.87
N PRO A 88 -1.61 8.93 4.73
CA PRO A 88 -2.57 8.76 3.63
C PRO A 88 -1.91 8.81 2.24
N GLN A 89 -0.93 9.68 2.03
CA GLN A 89 -0.21 9.75 0.74
C GLN A 89 0.53 8.45 0.40
N GLU A 90 1.16 7.79 1.37
CA GLU A 90 1.86 6.53 1.13
C GLU A 90 0.87 5.39 0.86
N ARG A 91 -0.26 5.34 1.59
CA ARG A 91 -1.34 4.38 1.32
C ARG A 91 -1.92 4.55 -0.08
N LEU A 92 -2.14 5.79 -0.51
CA LEU A 92 -2.61 6.12 -1.85
C LEU A 92 -1.60 5.68 -2.93
N LYS A 93 -0.31 5.95 -2.71
CA LYS A 93 0.77 5.56 -3.60
C LYS A 93 0.91 4.04 -3.71
N GLN A 94 0.80 3.31 -2.60
CA GLN A 94 0.81 1.85 -2.60
C GLN A 94 -0.35 1.27 -3.41
N ALA A 95 -1.56 1.81 -3.25
CA ALA A 95 -2.72 1.39 -4.04
C ALA A 95 -2.53 1.66 -5.53
N TRP A 96 -1.96 2.81 -5.88
CA TRP A 96 -1.62 3.13 -7.26
C TRP A 96 -0.59 2.14 -7.83
N TYR A 97 0.49 1.85 -7.11
CA TYR A 97 1.46 0.84 -7.55
C TYR A 97 0.88 -0.56 -7.64
N ALA A 98 -0.06 -0.93 -6.75
CA ALA A 98 -0.74 -2.22 -6.84
C ALA A 98 -1.54 -2.33 -8.15
N LEU A 99 -2.33 -1.31 -8.49
CA LEU A 99 -3.09 -1.27 -9.74
C LEU A 99 -2.20 -1.21 -10.97
N LEU A 100 -1.16 -0.38 -10.93
CA LEU A 100 -0.21 -0.25 -12.04
C LEU A 100 0.58 -1.54 -12.23
N GLY A 101 1.08 -2.15 -11.16
CA GLY A 101 1.82 -3.40 -11.20
C GLY A 101 0.97 -4.53 -11.77
N VAL A 102 -0.23 -4.76 -11.23
CA VAL A 102 -1.13 -5.82 -11.69
C VAL A 102 -1.59 -5.58 -13.11
N GLY A 103 -2.10 -4.38 -13.41
CA GLY A 103 -2.63 -4.06 -14.73
C GLY A 103 -1.57 -4.09 -15.82
N SER A 104 -0.38 -3.53 -15.57
CA SER A 104 0.70 -3.49 -16.57
C SER A 104 1.32 -4.87 -16.78
N PHE A 105 1.58 -5.61 -15.70
CA PHE A 105 2.13 -6.96 -15.81
C PHE A 105 1.17 -7.90 -16.55
N SER A 106 -0.11 -7.90 -16.18
CA SER A 106 -1.14 -8.68 -16.89
C SER A 106 -1.25 -8.27 -18.37
N THR A 107 -1.23 -6.96 -18.65
CA THR A 107 -1.25 -6.44 -20.04
C THR A 107 -0.07 -6.97 -20.85
N ILE A 108 1.15 -6.91 -20.31
CA ILE A 108 2.35 -7.42 -20.98
C ILE A 108 2.21 -8.91 -21.25
N LEU A 109 1.76 -9.70 -20.26
CA LEU A 109 1.55 -11.14 -20.45
C LEU A 109 0.50 -11.42 -21.54
N ILE A 110 -0.59 -10.66 -21.58
CA ILE A 110 -1.61 -10.79 -22.63
C ILE A 110 -1.01 -10.51 -24.00
N VAL A 111 -0.28 -9.40 -24.15
CA VAL A 111 0.34 -9.03 -25.42
C VAL A 111 1.36 -10.08 -25.86
N VAL A 112 2.25 -10.53 -24.97
CA VAL A 112 3.25 -11.56 -25.28
C VAL A 112 2.59 -12.88 -25.69
N ALA A 113 1.52 -13.29 -24.99
CA ALA A 113 0.79 -14.51 -25.32
C ALA A 113 0.13 -14.47 -26.72
N GLN A 114 -0.17 -13.28 -27.27
CA GLN A 114 -0.68 -13.14 -28.64
C GLN A 114 0.38 -13.45 -29.70
N PHE A 115 1.65 -13.15 -29.42
CA PHE A 115 2.75 -13.38 -30.36
C PHE A 115 3.35 -14.78 -30.24
N ILE A 116 3.33 -15.35 -29.04
CA ILE A 116 3.85 -16.68 -28.79
C ILE A 116 2.66 -17.64 -28.73
N ASN A 117 2.36 -18.30 -29.87
CA ASN A 117 1.32 -19.33 -30.01
C ASN A 117 1.65 -20.59 -29.18
N VAL A 118 1.68 -20.46 -27.86
CA VAL A 118 1.87 -21.60 -26.95
C VAL A 118 0.51 -22.18 -26.61
N ASP A 119 0.27 -23.43 -26.99
CA ASP A 119 -0.99 -24.13 -26.67
C ASP A 119 -1.30 -24.16 -25.16
N ALA A 120 -0.26 -24.13 -24.32
CA ALA A 120 -0.38 -24.04 -22.87
C ALA A 120 -1.02 -22.72 -22.37
N LEU A 121 -1.04 -21.66 -23.18
CA LEU A 121 -1.60 -20.35 -22.84
C LEU A 121 -3.02 -20.15 -23.39
N ARG A 122 -3.52 -21.00 -24.28
CA ARG A 122 -4.92 -20.94 -24.77
C ARG A 122 -6.01 -20.99 -23.70
N PRO A 123 -5.86 -21.70 -22.55
CA PRO A 123 -6.88 -21.72 -21.51
C PRO A 123 -6.89 -20.45 -20.66
N LEU A 124 -5.75 -19.75 -20.56
CA LEU A 124 -5.68 -18.44 -19.93
C LEU A 124 -6.36 -17.48 -20.91
N ARG A 125 -7.48 -16.87 -20.49
CA ARG A 125 -8.35 -16.01 -21.30
C ARG A 125 -7.64 -14.74 -21.77
N PHE A 126 -6.63 -14.87 -22.63
CA PHE A 126 -5.88 -13.81 -23.29
C PHE A 126 -6.71 -13.23 -24.43
N GLY A 127 -7.90 -12.74 -24.12
CA GLY A 127 -8.78 -12.05 -25.07
C GLY A 127 -8.60 -10.54 -25.02
N TRP A 128 -9.00 -9.86 -26.09
CA TRP A 128 -9.06 -8.39 -26.15
C TRP A 128 -9.86 -7.77 -25.00
N ALA A 129 -10.87 -8.48 -24.48
CA ALA A 129 -11.65 -8.04 -23.32
C ALA A 129 -10.77 -7.91 -22.05
N ALA A 130 -9.92 -8.91 -21.77
CA ALA A 130 -9.01 -8.87 -20.63
C ALA A 130 -7.95 -7.77 -20.81
N LEU A 131 -7.49 -7.53 -22.04
CA LEU A 131 -6.58 -6.42 -22.33
C LEU A 131 -7.23 -5.07 -22.01
N LEU A 132 -8.45 -4.84 -22.50
CA LEU A 132 -9.21 -3.62 -22.25
C LEU A 132 -9.41 -3.39 -20.74
N GLU A 133 -9.81 -4.43 -20.02
CA GLU A 133 -10.01 -4.38 -18.57
C GLU A 133 -8.74 -3.95 -17.83
N ASN A 134 -7.58 -4.53 -18.15
CA ASN A 134 -6.32 -4.16 -17.53
C ASN A 134 -5.92 -2.71 -17.85
N ILE A 135 -6.15 -2.25 -19.09
CA ILE A 135 -5.93 -0.84 -19.47
C ILE A 135 -6.84 0.08 -18.64
N VAL A 136 -8.12 -0.29 -18.46
CA VAL A 136 -9.07 0.46 -17.62
C VAL A 136 -8.59 0.51 -16.16
N LEU A 137 -8.11 -0.61 -15.60
CA LEU A 137 -7.57 -0.64 -14.24
C LEU A 137 -6.35 0.28 -14.05
N VAL A 138 -5.41 0.25 -15.00
CA VAL A 138 -4.26 1.17 -14.98
C VAL A 138 -4.72 2.63 -15.08
N GLY A 139 -5.67 2.92 -15.98
CA GLY A 139 -6.27 4.24 -16.13
C GLY A 139 -6.97 4.74 -14.87
N LEU A 140 -7.75 3.88 -14.20
CA LEU A 140 -8.40 4.18 -12.93
C LEU A 140 -7.38 4.40 -11.80
N GLY A 141 -6.31 3.62 -11.75
CA GLY A 141 -5.23 3.82 -10.78
C GLY A 141 -4.53 5.16 -10.97
N TRP A 142 -4.18 5.50 -12.21
CA TRP A 142 -3.58 6.79 -12.56
C TRP A 142 -4.51 7.97 -12.23
N TRP A 143 -5.78 7.87 -12.60
CA TRP A 143 -6.78 8.90 -12.33
C TRP A 143 -7.05 9.05 -10.83
N GLY A 144 -7.20 7.93 -10.11
CA GLY A 144 -7.38 7.88 -8.66
C GLY A 144 -6.24 8.54 -7.90
N TYR A 145 -5.00 8.27 -8.32
CA TYR A 145 -3.81 8.92 -7.75
C TYR A 145 -3.79 10.42 -8.02
N ARG A 146 -3.96 10.83 -9.29
CA ARG A 146 -3.83 12.24 -9.68
C ARG A 146 -4.91 13.15 -9.10
N GLN A 147 -6.16 12.66 -8.98
CA GLN A 147 -7.28 13.47 -8.49
C GLN A 147 -7.66 13.16 -7.04
N CYS A 148 -6.89 12.32 -6.33
CA CYS A 148 -7.27 11.78 -5.02
C CYS A 148 -8.72 11.27 -5.03
N SER A 149 -9.08 10.53 -6.09
CA SER A 149 -10.46 10.10 -6.33
C SER A 149 -10.70 8.73 -5.71
N ALA A 150 -11.36 8.71 -4.55
CA ALA A 150 -11.77 7.48 -3.89
C ALA A 150 -12.73 6.64 -4.76
N ALA A 151 -13.58 7.31 -5.56
CA ALA A 151 -14.49 6.63 -6.47
C ALA A 151 -13.74 5.78 -7.50
N ALA A 152 -12.63 6.28 -8.05
CA ALA A 152 -11.82 5.52 -9.01
C ALA A 152 -11.28 4.21 -8.40
N PHE A 153 -10.79 4.26 -7.16
CA PHE A 153 -10.33 3.06 -6.45
C PHE A 153 -11.47 2.10 -6.09
N TYR A 154 -12.67 2.59 -5.72
CA TYR A 154 -13.81 1.72 -5.48
C TYR A 154 -14.31 1.04 -6.76
N VAL A 155 -14.31 1.75 -7.90
CA VAL A 155 -14.64 1.15 -9.20
C VAL A 155 -13.59 0.11 -9.58
N ALA A 156 -12.29 0.41 -9.42
CA ALA A 156 -11.22 -0.55 -9.68
C ALA A 156 -11.32 -1.78 -8.78
N LEU A 157 -11.66 -1.60 -7.49
CA LEU A 157 -11.90 -2.69 -6.56
C LEU A 157 -13.09 -3.55 -7.01
N GLY A 158 -14.19 -2.93 -7.46
CA GLY A 158 -15.35 -3.63 -7.99
C GLY A 158 -15.00 -4.48 -9.22
N LEU A 159 -14.23 -3.93 -10.16
CA LEU A 159 -13.74 -4.65 -11.33
C LEU A 159 -12.88 -5.86 -10.93
N LEU A 160 -11.91 -5.68 -10.02
CA LEU A 160 -11.06 -6.78 -9.53
C LEU A 160 -11.87 -7.91 -8.87
N VAL A 161 -12.91 -7.57 -8.11
CA VAL A 161 -13.78 -8.56 -7.46
C VAL A 161 -14.63 -9.30 -8.50
N VAL A 162 -15.15 -8.61 -9.51
CA VAL A 162 -15.92 -9.22 -10.60
C VAL A 162 -15.04 -10.15 -11.44
N ASP A 163 -13.85 -9.72 -11.85
CA ASP A 163 -12.88 -10.57 -12.55
C ASP A 163 -12.58 -11.84 -11.75
N TRP A 164 -12.34 -11.67 -10.44
CA TRP A 164 -12.06 -12.79 -9.57
C TRP A 164 -13.24 -13.78 -9.46
N ALA A 165 -14.46 -13.28 -9.34
CA ALA A 165 -15.67 -14.12 -9.32
C ALA A 165 -15.84 -14.89 -10.63
N VAL A 166 -15.64 -14.23 -11.77
CA VAL A 166 -15.68 -14.86 -13.09
C VAL A 166 -14.59 -15.92 -13.22
N MET A 167 -13.37 -15.65 -12.75
CA MET A 167 -12.30 -16.64 -12.76
C MET A 167 -12.66 -17.87 -11.92
N MET A 168 -13.25 -17.68 -10.74
CA MET A 168 -13.64 -18.79 -9.85
C MET A 168 -14.71 -19.68 -10.49
N VAL A 169 -15.70 -19.10 -11.16
CA VAL A 169 -16.71 -19.87 -11.90
C VAL A 169 -16.06 -20.70 -13.02
N ASN A 170 -15.16 -20.09 -13.81
CA ASN A 170 -14.47 -20.79 -14.89
C ASN A 170 -13.58 -21.93 -14.36
N LEU A 171 -12.90 -21.70 -13.25
CA LEU A 171 -12.03 -22.69 -12.62
C LEU A 171 -12.83 -23.88 -12.08
N ALA A 172 -13.98 -23.62 -11.44
CA ALA A 172 -14.88 -24.65 -10.95
C ALA A 172 -15.42 -25.52 -12.09
N GLN A 173 -15.75 -24.91 -13.24
CA GLN A 173 -16.19 -25.63 -14.44
C GLN A 173 -15.08 -26.47 -15.08
N ALA A 174 -13.82 -26.02 -15.01
CA ALA A 174 -12.67 -26.71 -15.57
C ALA A 174 -12.17 -27.89 -14.69
N GLY A 175 -12.79 -28.15 -13.53
CA GLY A 175 -12.39 -29.22 -12.60
C GLY A 175 -11.00 -29.02 -11.98
N GLY A 176 -10.42 -27.82 -12.11
CA GLY A 176 -9.07 -27.51 -11.65
C GLY A 176 -9.05 -26.99 -10.22
N GLY A 177 -8.13 -27.50 -9.40
CA GLY A 177 -7.80 -26.91 -8.10
C GLY A 177 -6.97 -25.63 -8.29
N GLY A 178 -7.57 -24.46 -8.05
CA GLY A 178 -6.85 -23.19 -8.10
C GLY A 178 -5.76 -23.13 -7.04
N GLY A 179 -4.57 -22.65 -7.41
CA GLY A 179 -3.48 -22.48 -6.45
C GLY A 179 -3.84 -21.45 -5.37
N ILE A 180 -3.79 -21.87 -4.10
CA ILE A 180 -4.07 -21.04 -2.91
C ILE A 180 -3.28 -19.72 -2.94
N GLY A 181 -2.05 -19.73 -3.47
CA GLY A 181 -1.21 -18.53 -3.61
C GLY A 181 -1.82 -17.44 -4.49
N SER A 182 -2.55 -17.79 -5.55
CA SER A 182 -3.20 -16.80 -6.43
C SER A 182 -4.35 -16.07 -5.75
N ILE A 183 -5.05 -16.76 -4.84
CA ILE A 183 -6.15 -16.20 -4.05
C ILE A 183 -5.58 -15.22 -3.02
N PHE A 184 -4.52 -15.62 -2.33
CA PHE A 184 -3.86 -14.78 -1.33
C PHE A 184 -3.33 -13.48 -1.93
N LEU A 185 -2.61 -13.54 -3.06
CA LEU A 185 -2.06 -12.34 -3.71
C LEU A 185 -3.16 -11.35 -4.10
N ARG A 186 -4.29 -11.84 -4.64
CA ARG A 186 -5.44 -10.99 -4.98
C ARG A 186 -6.09 -10.35 -3.77
N PHE A 187 -6.23 -11.09 -2.68
CA PHE A 187 -6.72 -10.52 -1.43
C PHE A 187 -5.84 -9.37 -0.95
N VAL A 188 -4.52 -9.53 -1.01
CA VAL A 188 -3.55 -8.48 -0.68
C VAL A 188 -3.70 -7.26 -1.59
N ILE A 189 -3.84 -7.46 -2.91
CA ILE A 189 -4.07 -6.37 -3.87
C ILE A 189 -5.36 -5.62 -3.53
N CYS A 190 -6.47 -6.33 -3.32
CA CYS A 190 -7.76 -5.74 -2.95
C CYS A 190 -7.65 -4.94 -1.64
N ALA A 191 -6.93 -5.46 -0.64
CA ALA A 191 -6.68 -4.75 0.61
C ALA A 191 -5.90 -3.44 0.37
N PHE A 192 -4.86 -3.45 -0.46
CA PHE A 192 -4.14 -2.22 -0.82
C PHE A 192 -5.03 -1.20 -1.54
N VAL A 193 -5.81 -1.64 -2.54
CA VAL A 193 -6.72 -0.77 -3.30
C VAL A 193 -7.79 -0.15 -2.40
N PHE A 194 -8.38 -0.95 -1.51
CA PHE A 194 -9.35 -0.47 -0.53
C PHE A 194 -8.76 0.59 0.42
N ARG A 195 -7.54 0.36 0.92
CA ARG A 195 -6.83 1.33 1.77
C ARG A 195 -6.48 2.62 1.01
N GLY A 196 -6.12 2.51 -0.27
CA GLY A 196 -5.95 3.66 -1.15
C GLY A 196 -7.23 4.47 -1.34
N ALA A 197 -8.38 3.80 -1.47
CA ALA A 197 -9.67 4.47 -1.55
C ALA A 197 -9.98 5.27 -0.27
N GLN A 198 -9.72 4.71 0.92
CA GLN A 198 -9.88 5.42 2.18
C GLN A 198 -8.92 6.60 2.29
N ALA A 199 -7.64 6.40 1.97
CA ALA A 199 -6.63 7.44 1.98
C ALA A 199 -6.94 8.61 1.01
N ALA A 200 -7.48 8.30 -0.17
CA ALA A 200 -7.94 9.32 -1.12
C ALA A 200 -9.07 10.18 -0.52
N ARG A 201 -9.98 9.59 0.27
CA ARG A 201 -11.05 10.35 0.96
C ARG A 201 -10.47 11.24 2.06
N GLU A 202 -9.50 10.74 2.81
CA GLU A 202 -8.81 11.48 3.86
C GLU A 202 -8.11 12.72 3.27
N LEU A 203 -7.29 12.53 2.25
CA LEU A 203 -6.57 13.61 1.56
C LEU A 203 -7.50 14.66 0.92
N LYS A 204 -8.63 14.23 0.36
CA LYS A 204 -9.59 15.16 -0.23
C LYS A 204 -10.39 15.95 0.80
N ARG A 205 -10.44 15.47 2.05
CA ARG A 205 -11.12 16.13 3.18
C ARG A 205 -10.22 17.10 3.93
N GLU A 206 -8.89 16.97 3.83
CA GLU A 206 -7.89 17.88 4.41
C GLU A 206 -7.46 18.92 3.35
N PRO A 207 -8.06 20.12 3.31
CA PRO A 207 -7.92 21.04 2.17
C PRO A 207 -6.59 21.84 2.14
N ALA A 208 -5.55 21.44 2.88
CA ALA A 208 -4.39 22.30 3.14
C ALA A 208 -2.98 21.66 3.04
N ALA A 209 -2.84 20.36 2.79
CA ALA A 209 -1.52 19.75 2.60
C ALA A 209 -1.22 19.56 1.10
N THR A 210 -0.66 20.61 0.51
CA THR A 210 0.08 20.65 -0.77
C THR A 210 0.47 19.29 -1.33
N LEU A 211 -0.17 18.88 -2.43
CA LEU A 211 0.41 17.91 -3.35
C LEU A 211 1.74 18.49 -3.85
N PRO A 212 2.90 17.83 -3.69
CA PRO A 212 4.08 18.23 -4.45
C PRO A 212 3.75 18.06 -5.93
N VAL A 213 3.92 19.14 -6.68
CA VAL A 213 3.96 19.12 -8.14
C VAL A 213 5.00 18.08 -8.54
N ALA A 214 4.59 17.16 -9.42
CA ALA A 214 5.43 16.10 -9.97
C ALA A 214 6.69 16.66 -10.67
#